data_AF-A0A959VZK9-F1
#
_entry.id   AF-A0A959VZK9-F1
#
_cell.length_a   1.000
_cell.length_b   1.000
_cell.length_c   1.000
_cell.angle_alpha   90.00
_cell.angle_beta   90.00
_cell.angle_gamma   90.00
#
_symmetry.space_group_name_H-M   'P 1'
#
loop_
_entity.id
_entity.type
_entity.pdbx_description
1 polymer ?
#
loop_
_entity_poly.entity_id
_entity_poly.type
_entity_poly.pdbx_seq_one_letter_code
_entity_poly.pdbx_strand_id
1 'polypeptide(L)'
;MSESSEIHGPPELSERLDRIPKNEPVPVAGYLLLFVGVVMVGYGITALWFGMRDVMDVGGYCAEGGPYVIQQHCPDGAEVLMLTGIPIGIIGLFVAMAGAAKSASGAMGLLLLGWPAIFVSLGYNFIYYAINPPEGMGGTAGWWVCGIIFALMGLPALAAVPMLVKAIQPGRRYAVLTVFTLAALVGVIVGIQIANSVD
;
A
#
# COMPACT_ATOMS: atom_id res chain seq x y z
N MET A 1 39.76 -43.23 -46.28
CA MET A 1 39.22 -41.86 -46.26
C MET A 1 38.17 -41.86 -45.16
N SER A 2 38.40 -41.03 -44.13
CA SER A 2 37.77 -41.10 -42.81
C SER A 2 36.26 -40.85 -42.86
N GLU A 3 35.48 -41.80 -42.35
CA GLU A 3 34.05 -41.67 -42.10
C GLU A 3 33.87 -40.78 -40.86
N SER A 4 33.23 -39.62 -41.03
CA SER A 4 32.92 -38.68 -39.95
C SER A 4 31.79 -39.25 -39.09
N SER A 5 32.11 -39.70 -37.88
CA SER A 5 31.14 -40.11 -36.87
C SER A 5 30.27 -38.91 -36.47
N GLU A 6 29.04 -38.87 -36.99
CA GLU A 6 27.97 -38.04 -36.44
C GLU A 6 27.62 -38.58 -35.06
N ILE A 7 28.04 -37.85 -34.03
CA ILE A 7 27.71 -38.13 -32.62
C ILE A 7 26.21 -37.83 -32.43
N HIS A 8 25.36 -38.85 -32.61
CA HIS A 8 24.00 -38.85 -32.10
C HIS A 8 24.04 -38.86 -30.56
N GLY A 9 23.98 -37.68 -29.95
CA GLY A 9 23.78 -37.57 -28.50
C GLY A 9 22.44 -38.20 -28.09
N PRO A 10 22.36 -38.87 -26.92
CA PRO A 10 21.15 -39.56 -26.50
C PRO A 10 19.98 -38.55 -26.34
N PRO A 11 18.79 -38.82 -26.92
CA PRO A 11 17.64 -37.90 -26.91
C PRO A 11 17.22 -37.48 -25.50
N GLU A 12 17.45 -38.35 -24.52
CA GLU A 12 17.20 -38.15 -23.09
C GLU A 12 17.97 -36.94 -22.50
N LEU A 13 19.17 -36.64 -23.01
CA LEU A 13 19.97 -35.52 -22.50
C LEU A 13 19.43 -34.17 -22.99
N SER A 14 18.99 -34.09 -24.25
CA SER A 14 18.36 -32.88 -24.79
C SER A 14 17.03 -32.58 -24.10
N GLU A 15 16.25 -33.61 -23.79
CA GLU A 15 14.97 -33.49 -23.08
C GLU A 15 15.16 -33.07 -21.60
N ARG A 16 16.25 -33.54 -20.96
CA ARG A 16 16.64 -33.10 -19.62
C ARG A 16 17.19 -31.68 -19.61
N LEU A 17 17.91 -31.26 -20.66
CA LEU A 17 18.40 -29.88 -20.81
C LEU A 17 17.24 -28.89 -21.04
N ASP A 18 16.21 -29.28 -21.79
CA ASP A 18 15.00 -28.46 -21.97
C ASP A 18 14.17 -28.35 -20.68
N ARG A 19 14.32 -29.30 -19.74
CA ARG A 19 13.78 -29.20 -18.37
C ARG A 19 14.62 -28.34 -17.44
N ILE A 20 15.85 -27.98 -17.81
CA ILE A 20 16.62 -26.99 -17.03
C ILE A 20 15.89 -25.67 -17.24
N PRO A 21 15.37 -25.04 -16.17
CA PRO A 21 14.68 -23.77 -16.29
C PRO A 21 15.64 -22.79 -16.94
N LYS A 22 15.40 -22.45 -18.22
CA LYS A 22 16.06 -21.33 -18.89
C LYS A 22 15.92 -20.15 -17.94
N ASN A 23 17.05 -19.59 -17.51
CA ASN A 23 17.11 -18.43 -16.62
C ASN A 23 16.17 -17.36 -17.17
N GLU A 24 14.94 -17.35 -16.66
CA GLU A 24 13.97 -16.33 -17.01
C GLU A 24 14.56 -15.03 -16.44
N PRO A 25 14.76 -14.00 -17.28
CA PRO A 25 15.40 -12.78 -16.83
C PRO A 25 14.64 -12.24 -15.62
N VAL A 26 15.37 -11.97 -14.54
CA VAL A 26 14.79 -11.41 -13.32
C VAL A 26 14.07 -10.12 -13.70
N PRO A 27 12.77 -9.95 -13.38
CA PRO A 27 12.00 -8.78 -13.80
C PRO A 27 12.32 -7.58 -12.90
N VAL A 28 13.57 -7.10 -12.96
CA VAL A 28 14.08 -5.99 -12.14
C VAL A 28 13.19 -4.75 -12.28
N ALA A 29 12.81 -4.41 -13.51
CA ALA A 29 11.90 -3.29 -13.77
C ALA A 29 10.53 -3.47 -13.08
N GLY A 30 10.01 -4.69 -13.00
CA GLY A 30 8.76 -4.99 -12.28
C GLY A 30 8.90 -4.76 -10.79
N TYR A 31 10.00 -5.20 -10.18
CA TYR A 31 10.26 -4.99 -8.75
C TYR A 31 10.48 -3.52 -8.41
N LEU A 32 11.19 -2.75 -9.25
CA LEU A 32 11.39 -1.32 -9.04
C LEU A 32 10.08 -0.54 -9.09
N LEU A 33 9.24 -0.81 -10.09
CA LEU A 33 7.92 -0.19 -10.20
C LEU A 33 7.02 -0.58 -9.03
N LEU A 34 7.04 -1.85 -8.62
CA LEU A 34 6.28 -2.31 -7.45
C LEU A 34 6.75 -1.58 -6.19
N PHE A 35 8.06 -1.47 -5.98
CA PHE A 35 8.64 -0.78 -4.84
C PHE A 35 8.20 0.69 -4.79
N VAL A 36 8.41 1.44 -5.87
CA VAL A 36 8.06 2.86 -5.94
C VAL A 36 6.55 3.05 -5.72
N GLY A 37 5.72 2.26 -6.38
CA GLY A 37 4.27 2.35 -6.23
C GLY A 37 3.80 2.06 -4.80
N VAL A 38 4.34 1.03 -4.15
CA VAL A 38 3.98 0.67 -2.76
C VAL A 38 4.51 1.72 -1.76
N VAL A 39 5.67 2.34 -2.00
CA VAL A 39 6.15 3.48 -1.20
C VAL A 39 5.17 4.64 -1.28
N MET A 40 4.70 4.99 -2.48
CA MET A 40 3.71 6.07 -2.68
C MET A 40 2.36 5.76 -2.02
N VAL A 41 1.90 4.51 -2.09
CA VAL A 41 0.68 4.07 -1.38
C VAL A 41 0.87 4.16 0.13
N GLY A 42 1.99 3.66 0.65
CA GLY A 42 2.32 3.73 2.08
C GLY A 42 2.34 5.18 2.58
N TYR A 43 3.02 6.06 1.83
CA TYR A 43 3.00 7.51 2.09
C TYR A 43 1.58 8.07 2.10
N GLY A 44 0.76 7.77 1.08
CA GLY A 44 -0.60 8.29 0.97
C GLY A 44 -1.50 7.86 2.14
N ILE A 45 -1.37 6.62 2.61
CA ILE A 45 -2.09 6.12 3.80
C ILE A 45 -1.61 6.85 5.06
N THR A 46 -0.30 7.03 5.22
CA THR A 46 0.26 7.76 6.37
C THR A 46 -0.14 9.23 6.37
N ALA A 47 -0.12 9.89 5.21
CA ALA A 47 -0.55 11.28 5.06
C ALA A 47 -2.05 11.45 5.38
N LEU A 48 -2.89 10.52 4.92
CA LEU A 48 -4.31 10.47 5.28
C LEU A 48 -4.51 10.23 6.78
N TRP A 49 -3.70 9.37 7.40
CA TRP A 49 -3.78 9.11 8.83
C TRP A 49 -3.50 10.36 9.66
N PHE A 50 -2.42 11.10 9.36
CA PHE A 50 -2.07 12.33 10.07
C PHE A 50 -3.05 13.46 9.77
N GLY A 51 -3.32 13.75 8.49
CA GLY A 51 -4.25 14.82 8.11
C GLY A 51 -5.66 14.63 8.70
N MET A 52 -6.12 13.38 8.85
CA MET A 52 -7.40 13.11 9.51
C MET A 52 -7.37 13.45 11.01
N ARG A 53 -6.25 13.23 11.70
CA ARG A 53 -6.09 13.58 13.12
C ARG A 53 -6.11 15.10 13.29
N ASP A 54 -5.39 15.82 12.44
CA ASP A 54 -5.37 17.29 12.46
C ASP A 54 -6.79 17.86 12.27
N VAL A 55 -7.56 17.32 11.31
CA VAL A 55 -8.96 17.74 11.08
C VAL A 55 -9.86 17.36 12.26
N MET A 56 -9.65 16.20 12.89
CA MET A 56 -10.45 15.78 14.05
C MET A 56 -10.12 16.58 15.31
N ASP A 57 -8.89 17.07 15.47
CA ASP A 57 -8.48 17.93 16.58
C ASP A 57 -9.25 19.25 16.59
N VAL A 58 -9.61 19.78 15.41
CA VAL A 58 -10.45 20.99 15.27
C VAL A 58 -11.95 20.71 15.19
N GLY A 59 -12.38 19.45 15.40
CA GLY A 59 -13.80 19.08 15.48
C GLY A 59 -14.36 18.31 14.29
N GLY A 60 -13.48 17.79 13.42
CA GLY A 60 -13.85 16.86 12.35
C GLY A 60 -14.26 17.54 11.04
N TYR A 61 -14.18 18.86 10.96
CA TYR A 61 -14.33 19.63 9.73
C TYR A 61 -13.54 20.93 9.85
N CYS A 62 -12.91 21.34 8.75
CA CYS A 62 -12.29 22.65 8.61
C CYS A 62 -12.49 23.12 7.17
N ALA A 63 -12.53 24.44 6.96
CA ALA A 63 -12.66 25.00 5.62
C ALA A 63 -11.99 26.37 5.57
N GLU A 64 -11.25 26.63 4.51
CA GLU A 64 -10.66 27.93 4.25
C GLU A 64 -11.15 28.51 2.93
N GLY A 65 -11.48 29.80 2.96
CA GLY A 65 -12.06 30.51 1.82
C GLY A 65 -13.56 30.26 1.62
N GLY A 66 -14.20 31.25 0.97
CA GLY A 66 -15.63 31.22 0.62
C GLY A 66 -16.40 32.45 1.12
N PRO A 67 -17.60 32.72 0.57
CA PRO A 67 -18.45 33.84 0.99
C PRO A 67 -19.15 33.62 2.33
N TYR A 68 -18.97 32.46 2.97
CA TYR A 68 -19.55 32.13 4.27
C TYR A 68 -18.51 32.32 5.37
N VAL A 69 -18.95 32.83 6.53
CA VAL A 69 -18.09 33.07 7.69
C VAL A 69 -17.47 31.74 8.13
N ILE A 70 -16.15 31.60 7.95
CA ILE A 70 -15.39 30.42 8.36
C ILE A 70 -15.46 30.34 9.90
N GLN A 71 -16.07 29.27 10.41
CA GLN A 71 -16.19 29.03 11.85
C GLN A 71 -15.01 28.21 12.41
N GLN A 72 -14.28 27.48 11.56
CA GLN A 72 -13.15 26.62 11.93
C GLN A 72 -12.06 26.69 10.86
N HIS A 73 -10.89 27.26 11.21
CA HIS A 73 -9.72 27.29 10.33
C HIS A 73 -9.04 25.92 10.27
N CYS A 74 -8.43 25.61 9.13
CA CYS A 74 -7.69 24.37 9.01
C CYS A 74 -6.35 24.51 9.73
N PRO A 75 -5.94 23.53 10.52
CA PRO A 75 -4.59 23.52 11.09
C PRO A 75 -3.56 23.50 9.96
N ASP A 76 -2.45 24.21 10.16
CA ASP A 76 -1.34 24.28 9.22
C ASP A 76 -0.84 22.87 8.89
N GLY A 77 -0.53 22.62 7.61
CA GLY A 77 -0.01 21.31 7.15
C GLY A 77 -1.07 20.27 6.77
N ALA A 78 -2.26 20.28 7.40
CA ALA A 78 -3.32 19.30 7.13
C ALA A 78 -3.81 19.32 5.68
N GLU A 79 -3.91 20.51 5.09
CA GLU A 79 -4.26 20.69 3.68
C GLU A 79 -3.20 20.06 2.74
N VAL A 80 -1.93 20.23 3.07
CA VAL A 80 -0.82 19.70 2.27
C VAL A 80 -0.83 18.18 2.36
N LEU A 81 -0.98 17.62 3.56
CA LEU A 81 -1.05 16.17 3.80
C LEU A 81 -2.23 15.52 3.05
N MET A 82 -3.43 16.11 3.12
CA MET A 82 -4.59 15.56 2.43
C MET A 82 -4.51 15.72 0.90
N LEU A 83 -4.07 16.89 0.42
CA LEU A 83 -4.02 17.21 -1.01
C LEU A 83 -2.89 16.50 -1.73
N THR A 84 -1.81 16.15 -1.04
CA THR A 84 -0.72 15.34 -1.61
C THR A 84 -0.93 13.85 -1.36
N GLY A 85 -1.45 13.46 -0.20
CA GLY A 85 -1.63 12.06 0.19
C GLY A 85 -2.55 11.27 -0.74
N ILE A 86 -3.74 11.80 -1.06
CA ILE A 86 -4.72 11.09 -1.92
C ILE A 86 -4.19 10.93 -3.35
N PRO A 87 -3.73 11.98 -4.06
CA PRO A 87 -3.26 11.83 -5.43
C PRO A 87 -2.00 10.96 -5.52
N ILE A 88 -1.04 11.13 -4.61
CA ILE A 88 0.18 10.32 -4.60
C ILE A 88 -0.15 8.85 -4.30
N GLY A 89 -1.07 8.58 -3.37
CA GLY A 89 -1.55 7.23 -3.10
C GLY A 89 -2.22 6.57 -4.31
N ILE A 90 -3.08 7.29 -5.02
CA ILE A 90 -3.77 6.79 -6.22
C ILE A 90 -2.77 6.53 -7.36
N ILE A 91 -1.88 7.49 -7.65
CA ILE A 91 -0.83 7.32 -8.66
C ILE A 91 0.05 6.12 -8.27
N GLY A 92 0.44 6.04 -7.01
CA GLY A 92 1.20 4.94 -6.43
C GLY A 92 0.53 3.58 -6.67
N LEU A 93 -0.79 3.50 -6.49
CA LEU A 93 -1.56 2.28 -6.75
C LEU A 93 -1.46 1.85 -8.22
N PHE A 94 -1.61 2.78 -9.18
CA PHE A 94 -1.46 2.46 -10.60
C PHE A 94 -0.04 2.03 -10.96
N VAL A 95 0.97 2.70 -10.41
CA VAL A 95 2.39 2.32 -10.57
C VAL A 95 2.65 0.93 -9.99
N ALA A 96 2.11 0.65 -8.80
CA ALA A 96 2.23 -0.64 -8.13
C ALA A 96 1.52 -1.75 -8.90
N MET A 97 0.35 -1.49 -9.51
CA MET A 97 -0.34 -2.44 -10.39
C MET A 97 0.51 -2.78 -11.62
N ALA A 98 1.12 -1.77 -12.26
CA ALA A 98 2.01 -2.00 -13.39
C ALA A 98 3.27 -2.80 -13.00
N GLY A 99 3.85 -2.53 -11.82
CA GLY A 99 4.97 -3.28 -11.28
C GLY A 99 4.61 -4.72 -10.88
N ALA A 100 3.45 -4.90 -10.25
CA ALA A 100 2.93 -6.21 -9.88
C ALA A 100 2.69 -7.09 -11.11
N ALA A 101 2.07 -6.55 -12.15
CA ALA A 101 1.84 -7.26 -13.42
C ALA A 101 3.14 -7.72 -14.09
N LYS A 102 4.24 -6.97 -13.91
CA LYS A 102 5.55 -7.27 -14.50
C LYS A 102 6.47 -8.11 -13.61
N SER A 103 6.18 -8.27 -12.32
CA SER A 103 7.08 -8.93 -11.36
C SER A 103 6.77 -10.42 -11.17
N ALA A 104 5.54 -10.77 -10.79
CA ALA A 104 5.13 -12.15 -10.64
C ALA A 104 3.61 -12.32 -10.79
N SER A 105 3.21 -13.47 -11.31
CA SER A 105 1.79 -13.86 -11.28
C SER A 105 1.31 -13.94 -9.82
N GLY A 106 0.14 -13.36 -9.56
CA GLY A 106 -0.45 -13.24 -8.22
C GLY A 106 0.07 -12.07 -7.38
N ALA A 107 1.14 -11.37 -7.77
CA ALA A 107 1.67 -10.23 -6.99
C ALA A 107 0.68 -9.08 -6.85
N MET A 108 -0.21 -8.90 -7.84
CA MET A 108 -1.25 -7.87 -7.81
C MET A 108 -2.24 -8.07 -6.66
N GLY A 109 -2.41 -9.31 -6.19
CA GLY A 109 -3.23 -9.61 -5.02
C GLY A 109 -2.72 -8.92 -3.75
N LEU A 110 -1.43 -8.65 -3.62
CA LEU A 110 -0.88 -7.94 -2.45
C LEU A 110 -1.38 -6.49 -2.35
N LEU A 111 -1.77 -5.87 -3.46
CA LEU A 111 -2.29 -4.50 -3.45
C LEU A 111 -3.67 -4.42 -2.77
N LEU A 112 -4.40 -5.54 -2.70
CA LEU A 112 -5.63 -5.62 -1.91
C LEU A 112 -5.37 -5.42 -0.41
N LEU A 113 -4.13 -5.54 0.07
CA LEU A 113 -3.76 -5.18 1.44
C LEU A 113 -3.83 -3.67 1.69
N GLY A 114 -3.86 -2.85 0.65
CA GLY A 114 -4.16 -1.42 0.78
C GLY A 114 -5.55 -1.17 1.39
N TRP A 115 -6.52 -2.05 1.11
CA TRP A 115 -7.87 -1.94 1.67
C TRP A 115 -7.91 -2.06 3.19
N PRO A 116 -7.48 -3.17 3.84
CA PRO A 116 -7.42 -3.23 5.28
C PRO A 116 -6.49 -2.17 5.86
N ALA A 117 -5.40 -1.80 5.18
CA ALA A 117 -4.51 -0.75 5.65
C ALA A 117 -5.23 0.61 5.78
N ILE A 118 -6.04 1.01 4.79
CA ILE A 118 -6.84 2.24 4.84
C ILE A 118 -7.95 2.13 5.90
N PHE A 119 -8.77 1.08 5.85
CA PHE A 119 -9.96 1.02 6.71
C PHE A 119 -9.62 0.77 8.18
N VAL A 120 -8.64 -0.08 8.48
CA VAL A 120 -8.21 -0.28 9.87
C VAL A 120 -7.55 1.00 10.41
N SER A 121 -6.78 1.70 9.57
CA SER A 121 -6.11 2.93 10.02
C SER A 121 -7.13 4.05 10.29
N LEU A 122 -8.01 4.37 9.34
CA LEU A 122 -9.07 5.36 9.55
C LEU A 122 -10.05 4.96 10.67
N GLY A 123 -10.40 3.67 10.77
CA GLY A 123 -11.28 3.16 11.82
C GLY A 123 -10.66 3.34 13.21
N TYR A 124 -9.36 3.09 13.37
CA TYR A 124 -8.66 3.34 14.62
C TYR A 124 -8.67 4.83 15.00
N ASN A 125 -8.40 5.72 14.04
CA ASN A 125 -8.48 7.16 14.25
C ASN A 125 -9.85 7.56 14.85
N PHE A 126 -10.95 7.16 14.22
CA PHE A 126 -12.29 7.47 14.73
C PHE A 126 -12.56 6.90 16.13
N ILE A 127 -12.18 5.65 16.39
CA ILE A 127 -12.36 5.03 17.71
C ILE A 127 -11.55 5.78 18.78
N TYR A 128 -10.31 6.18 18.45
CA TYR A 128 -9.45 6.91 19.37
C TYR A 128 -10.08 8.25 19.79
N TYR A 129 -10.57 9.04 18.82
CA TYR A 129 -11.21 10.33 19.09
C TYR A 129 -12.59 10.18 19.75
N ALA A 130 -13.28 9.08 19.50
CA ALA A 130 -14.53 8.76 20.20
C ALA A 130 -14.32 8.50 21.71
N ILE A 131 -13.15 7.99 22.09
CA ILE A 131 -12.76 7.72 23.48
C ILE A 131 -12.07 8.94 24.11
N ASN A 132 -11.20 9.61 23.34
CA ASN A 132 -10.41 10.76 23.78
C ASN A 132 -10.75 11.96 22.88
N PRO A 133 -11.92 12.61 23.07
CA PRO A 133 -12.29 13.76 22.29
C PRO A 133 -11.38 14.97 22.62
N PRO A 134 -11.18 15.91 21.67
CA PRO A 134 -10.44 17.15 21.90
C PRO A 134 -11.09 18.02 22.99
N GLU A 135 -10.29 18.88 23.63
CA GLU A 135 -10.77 19.75 24.71
C GLU A 135 -11.97 20.61 24.29
N GLY A 136 -13.02 20.63 25.12
CA GLY A 136 -14.25 21.38 24.82
C GLY A 136 -15.26 20.66 23.92
N MET A 137 -14.96 19.44 23.45
CA MET A 137 -15.90 18.61 22.68
C MET A 137 -16.21 17.28 23.37
N GLY A 138 -17.46 16.82 23.26
CA GLY A 138 -17.86 15.48 23.69
C GLY A 138 -17.61 14.46 22.58
N GLY A 139 -17.36 13.20 22.97
CA GLY A 139 -17.27 12.09 22.02
C GLY A 139 -18.55 12.00 21.17
N THR A 140 -18.43 12.27 19.86
CA THR A 140 -19.59 12.32 18.97
C THR A 140 -19.99 10.91 18.53
N ALA A 141 -21.29 10.60 18.54
CA ALA A 141 -21.80 9.28 18.10
C ALA A 141 -21.36 8.92 16.67
N GLY A 142 -21.17 9.92 15.80
CA GLY A 142 -20.63 9.76 14.45
C GLY A 142 -19.25 9.11 14.42
N TRP A 143 -18.34 9.46 15.34
CA TRP A 143 -17.01 8.86 15.40
C TRP A 143 -17.09 7.37 15.78
N TRP A 144 -17.96 7.00 16.72
CA TRP A 144 -18.20 5.59 17.05
C TRP A 144 -18.72 4.80 15.85
N VAL A 145 -19.73 5.33 15.15
CA VAL A 145 -20.34 4.65 14.00
C VAL A 145 -19.32 4.47 12.87
N CYS A 146 -18.61 5.53 12.49
CA CYS A 146 -17.58 5.47 11.45
C CYS A 146 -16.44 4.52 11.82
N GLY A 147 -15.95 4.59 13.07
CA GLY A 147 -14.89 3.74 13.57
C GLY A 147 -15.22 2.25 13.51
N ILE A 148 -16.42 1.87 13.98
CA ILE A 148 -16.88 0.47 13.96
C ILE A 148 -17.09 -0.02 12.53
N ILE A 149 -17.75 0.77 11.67
CA ILE A 149 -17.99 0.37 10.28
C ILE A 149 -16.66 0.15 9.56
N PHE A 150 -15.71 1.07 9.69
CA PHE A 150 -14.40 0.92 9.06
C PHE A 150 -13.62 -0.27 9.62
N ALA A 151 -13.67 -0.52 10.94
CA ALA A 151 -13.08 -1.73 11.51
C ALA A 151 -13.72 -3.00 10.93
N LEU A 152 -15.05 -3.05 10.75
CA LEU A 152 -15.76 -4.18 10.14
C LEU A 152 -15.42 -4.37 8.66
N MET A 153 -15.08 -3.30 7.94
CA MET A 153 -14.66 -3.39 6.54
C MET A 153 -13.19 -3.81 6.40
N GLY A 154 -12.34 -3.38 7.34
CA GLY A 154 -10.90 -3.62 7.30
C GLY A 154 -10.48 -4.95 7.91
N LEU A 155 -10.96 -5.29 9.11
CA LEU A 155 -10.49 -6.46 9.85
C LEU A 155 -10.74 -7.80 9.14
N PRO A 156 -11.92 -8.09 8.55
CA PRO A 156 -12.14 -9.34 7.84
C PRO A 156 -11.23 -9.48 6.62
N ALA A 157 -10.85 -8.37 5.97
CA ALA A 157 -9.94 -8.41 4.83
C ALA A 157 -8.52 -8.88 5.21
N LEU A 158 -8.10 -8.71 6.47
CA LEU A 158 -6.83 -9.26 6.96
C LEU A 158 -6.82 -10.80 6.98
N ALA A 159 -7.98 -11.45 7.13
CA ALA A 159 -8.05 -12.92 7.07
C ALA A 159 -7.74 -13.48 5.67
N ALA A 160 -7.81 -12.65 4.62
CA ALA A 160 -7.47 -13.05 3.25
C ALA A 160 -5.95 -13.03 2.96
N VAL A 161 -5.12 -12.45 3.83
CA VAL A 161 -3.65 -12.38 3.66
C VAL A 161 -3.00 -13.74 3.30
N PRO A 162 -3.23 -14.85 4.02
CA PRO A 162 -2.61 -16.13 3.66
C PRO A 162 -3.03 -16.65 2.29
N MET A 163 -4.25 -16.34 1.84
CA MET A 163 -4.73 -16.69 0.50
C MET A 163 -4.01 -15.87 -0.57
N LEU A 164 -3.85 -14.56 -0.35
CA LEU A 164 -3.12 -13.67 -1.25
C LEU A 164 -1.65 -14.08 -1.40
N VAL A 165 -0.99 -14.42 -0.29
CA VAL A 165 0.39 -14.92 -0.31
C VAL A 165 0.50 -16.22 -1.10
N LYS A 166 -0.46 -17.14 -0.92
CA LYS A 166 -0.51 -18.41 -1.65
C LYS A 166 -0.72 -18.24 -3.16
N ALA A 167 -1.40 -17.18 -3.59
CA ALA A 167 -1.62 -16.90 -5.01
C ALA A 167 -0.33 -16.50 -5.76
N ILE A 168 0.71 -16.04 -5.04
CA ILE A 168 1.98 -15.64 -5.65
C ILE A 168 2.77 -16.88 -6.10
N GLN A 169 3.34 -16.82 -7.30
CA GLN A 169 4.22 -17.84 -7.88
C GLN A 169 5.30 -18.29 -6.86
N PRO A 170 5.42 -19.60 -6.55
CA PRO A 170 6.30 -20.09 -5.47
C PRO A 170 7.76 -19.67 -5.60
N GLY A 171 8.31 -19.73 -6.82
CA GLY A 171 9.71 -19.39 -7.11
C GLY A 171 10.06 -17.90 -6.94
N ARG A 172 9.06 -17.00 -6.94
CA ARG A 172 9.26 -15.55 -6.79
C ARG A 172 8.63 -14.98 -5.51
N ARG A 173 7.93 -15.81 -4.73
CA ARG A 173 7.16 -15.37 -3.56
C ARG A 173 8.00 -14.60 -2.55
N TYR A 174 9.15 -15.13 -2.15
CA TYR A 174 10.02 -14.45 -1.17
C TYR A 174 10.51 -13.10 -1.69
N ALA A 175 10.99 -13.03 -2.93
CA ALA A 175 11.47 -11.77 -3.52
C ALA A 175 10.36 -10.70 -3.58
N VAL A 176 9.16 -11.07 -4.05
CA VAL A 176 8.01 -10.15 -4.11
C VAL A 176 7.62 -9.67 -2.71
N LEU A 177 7.52 -10.58 -1.73
CA LEU A 177 7.16 -10.22 -0.36
C LEU A 177 8.19 -9.30 0.27
N THR A 178 9.49 -9.58 0.11
CA THR A 178 10.56 -8.71 0.63
C THR A 178 10.50 -7.32 0.02
N VAL A 179 10.32 -7.21 -1.29
CA VAL A 179 10.19 -5.90 -1.96
C VAL A 179 8.96 -5.16 -1.46
N PHE A 180 7.82 -5.84 -1.35
CA PHE A 180 6.57 -5.26 -0.90
C PHE A 180 6.65 -4.76 0.55
N THR A 181 7.18 -5.56 1.48
CA THR A 181 7.26 -5.18 2.89
C THR A 181 8.27 -4.06 3.12
N LEU A 182 9.43 -4.10 2.45
CA LEU A 182 10.40 -3.01 2.51
C LEU A 182 9.82 -1.71 1.95
N ALA A 183 9.13 -1.78 0.81
CA ALA A 183 8.48 -0.61 0.22
C ALA A 183 7.41 -0.02 1.14
N ALA A 184 6.58 -0.85 1.76
CA ALA A 184 5.55 -0.40 2.70
C ALA A 184 6.17 0.27 3.93
N LEU A 185 7.22 -0.31 4.51
CA LEU A 185 7.95 0.29 5.63
C LEU A 185 8.58 1.63 5.25
N VAL A 186 9.24 1.71 4.10
CA VAL A 186 9.83 2.96 3.60
C VAL A 186 8.75 4.02 3.38
N GLY A 187 7.63 3.66 2.75
CA GLY A 187 6.49 4.57 2.54
C GLY A 187 5.94 5.14 3.85
N VAL A 188 5.78 4.30 4.88
CA VAL A 188 5.34 4.74 6.21
C VAL A 188 6.35 5.66 6.86
N ILE A 189 7.64 5.32 6.83
CA ILE A 189 8.70 6.17 7.40
C ILE A 189 8.73 7.52 6.70
N VAL A 190 8.71 7.55 5.37
CA VAL A 190 8.68 8.78 4.58
C VAL A 190 7.44 9.62 4.92
N GLY A 191 6.28 8.99 5.06
CA GLY A 191 5.05 9.67 5.49
C GLY A 191 5.17 10.31 6.86
N ILE A 192 5.74 9.61 7.84
CA ILE A 192 5.98 10.14 9.19
C ILE A 192 6.95 11.32 9.14
N GLN A 193 8.05 11.20 8.38
CA GLN A 193 9.04 12.28 8.26
C GLN A 193 8.45 13.54 7.63
N ILE A 194 7.60 13.37 6.61
CA ILE A 194 6.93 14.50 5.97
C ILE A 194 5.90 15.11 6.93
N ALA A 195 5.07 14.31 7.60
CA ALA A 195 4.10 14.81 8.58
C ALA A 195 4.79 15.68 9.64
N ASN A 196 5.87 15.17 10.25
CA ASN A 196 6.65 15.91 11.24
C ASN A 196 7.37 17.16 10.71
N SER A 197 7.40 17.38 9.38
CA SER A 197 8.03 18.54 8.76
C SER A 197 7.04 19.65 8.39
N VAL A 198 5.74 19.34 8.39
CA VAL A 198 4.65 20.30 8.14
C VAL A 198 3.95 20.76 9.42
N ASP A 199 4.13 20.04 10.53
CA ASP A 199 3.81 20.48 11.90
C ASP A 199 4.80 21.56 12.41
#